data_AF-A0A2M8PJT5-F1
#
_entry.id   AF-A0A2M8PJT5-F1
#
_cell.length_a   1.000
_cell.length_b   1.000
_cell.length_c   1.000
_cell.angle_alpha   90.00
_cell.angle_beta   90.00
_cell.angle_gamma   90.00
#
_symmetry.space_group_name_H-M   'P 1'
#
loop_
_entity.id
_entity.type
_entity.pdbx_description
1 polymer ?
#
loop_
_entity_poly.entity_id
_entity_poly.type
_entity_poly.pdbx_seq_one_letter_code
_entity_poly.pdbx_strand_id
1 'polypeptide(L)'
;MSEDVTELFNRLTGYAQKPDYHKLFVAPEHMRSNLERLIDAEIAHAQAGNTAYIIMKANSLTDARMIEKLYQASRAGVKIDLIIRGICCLRPAVPNISDNIHVRSIIG
;
A
#
# COMPACT_ATOMS: atom_id res chain seq x y z
N MET A 1 -15.11 -11.56 7.75
CA MET A 1 -14.97 -10.51 8.79
C MET A 1 -15.06 -11.14 10.16
N SER A 2 -16.18 -11.74 10.60
CA SER A 2 -16.15 -12.51 11.87
C SER A 2 -15.16 -13.67 11.85
N GLU A 3 -15.07 -14.37 10.72
CA GLU A 3 -14.17 -15.53 10.54
C GLU A 3 -12.68 -15.14 10.63
N ASP A 4 -12.24 -14.11 9.90
CA ASP A 4 -10.84 -13.65 9.91
C ASP A 4 -10.38 -13.19 11.31
N VAL A 5 -11.29 -12.58 12.09
CA VAL A 5 -11.00 -12.13 13.45
C VAL A 5 -10.85 -13.32 14.39
N THR A 6 -11.74 -14.31 14.31
CA THR A 6 -11.64 -15.55 15.08
C THR A 6 -10.33 -16.29 14.78
N GLU A 7 -9.94 -16.35 13.51
CA GLU A 7 -8.70 -17.03 13.09
C GLU A 7 -7.44 -16.31 13.57
N LEU A 8 -7.45 -14.98 13.60
CA LEU A 8 -6.38 -14.17 14.19
C LEU A 8 -6.23 -14.45 15.70
N PHE A 9 -7.33 -14.53 16.44
CA PHE A 9 -7.29 -14.85 17.87
C PHE A 9 -6.85 -16.29 18.14
N ASN A 10 -7.25 -17.25 17.30
CA ASN A 10 -6.77 -18.63 17.39
C ASN A 10 -5.25 -18.72 17.16
N ARG A 11 -4.73 -17.98 16.16
CA ARG A 11 -3.29 -17.87 15.92
C ARG A 11 -2.53 -17.26 17.10
N LEU A 12 -3.06 -16.21 17.72
CA LEU A 12 -2.42 -15.56 18.88
C LEU A 12 -2.41 -16.45 20.12
N THR A 13 -3.36 -17.39 20.25
CA THR A 13 -3.45 -18.33 21.38
C THR A 13 -2.73 -19.66 21.13
N GLY A 14 -2.07 -19.83 19.98
CA GLY A 14 -1.23 -21.00 19.67
C GLY A 14 -1.96 -22.19 19.05
N TYR A 15 -3.25 -22.04 18.72
CA TYR A 15 -4.02 -23.04 17.99
C TYR A 15 -4.13 -22.65 16.50
N ALA A 16 -3.53 -23.48 15.64
CA ALA A 16 -3.65 -23.54 14.17
C ALA A 16 -2.49 -22.98 13.33
N GLN A 17 -2.20 -23.77 12.29
CA GLN A 17 -1.26 -23.51 11.19
C GLN A 17 -1.81 -22.42 10.26
N LYS A 18 -0.89 -21.63 9.67
CA LYS A 18 -1.06 -20.64 8.59
C LYS A 18 -2.52 -20.32 8.20
N PRO A 19 -3.12 -19.29 8.82
CA PRO A 19 -4.45 -18.83 8.43
C PRO A 19 -4.43 -18.09 7.08
N ASP A 20 -5.33 -18.47 6.17
CA ASP A 20 -5.59 -17.75 4.92
C ASP A 20 -6.64 -16.66 5.18
N TYR A 21 -6.17 -15.44 5.49
CA TYR A 21 -7.09 -14.32 5.73
C TYR A 21 -7.74 -13.84 4.43
N HIS A 22 -9.07 -13.91 4.35
CA HIS A 22 -9.82 -13.52 3.17
C HIS A 22 -10.00 -11.99 2.99
N LYS A 23 -10.00 -11.21 4.07
CA LYS A 23 -10.25 -9.76 4.06
C LYS A 23 -9.29 -8.94 4.93
N LEU A 24 -8.58 -9.56 5.87
CA LEU A 24 -7.62 -8.86 6.74
C LEU A 24 -6.19 -8.92 6.18
N PHE A 25 -5.53 -7.77 6.11
CA PHE A 25 -4.09 -7.69 5.85
C PHE A 25 -3.32 -7.79 7.16
N VAL A 26 -2.95 -9.02 7.54
CA VAL A 26 -2.23 -9.30 8.79
C VAL A 26 -0.73 -9.31 8.54
N ALA A 27 -0.01 -8.48 9.30
CA ALA A 27 1.45 -8.51 9.37
C ALA A 27 1.94 -9.66 10.28
N PRO A 28 3.12 -10.25 10.02
CA PRO A 28 4.07 -9.93 8.96
C PRO A 28 3.79 -10.66 7.63
N GLU A 29 2.90 -11.65 7.60
CA GLU A 29 2.87 -12.65 6.52
C GLU A 29 2.08 -12.28 5.27
N HIS A 30 1.18 -11.28 5.31
CA HIS A 30 0.32 -11.00 4.14
C HIS A 30 0.13 -9.50 3.83
N MET A 31 0.59 -8.59 4.69
CA MET A 31 0.30 -7.16 4.51
C MET A 31 1.04 -6.56 3.31
N ARG A 32 2.36 -6.81 3.18
CA ARG A 32 3.16 -6.23 2.08
C ARG A 32 2.74 -6.77 0.72
N SER A 33 2.67 -8.09 0.57
CA SER A 33 2.33 -8.75 -0.70
C SER A 33 0.94 -8.34 -1.19
N ASN A 34 -0.03 -8.17 -0.29
CA ASN A 34 -1.35 -7.69 -0.67
C ASN A 34 -1.36 -6.22 -1.09
N LEU A 35 -0.62 -5.34 -0.40
CA LEU A 35 -0.48 -3.95 -0.82
C LEU A 35 0.20 -3.84 -2.18
N GLU A 36 1.27 -4.62 -2.42
CA GLU A 36 1.93 -4.69 -3.72
C GLU A 36 0.97 -5.15 -4.82
N ARG A 37 0.15 -6.18 -4.55
CA ARG A 37 -0.88 -6.68 -5.49
C ARG A 37 -1.92 -5.63 -5.83
N LEU A 38 -2.36 -4.82 -4.85
CA LEU A 38 -3.31 -3.73 -5.09
C LEU A 38 -2.68 -2.64 -5.97
N ILE A 39 -1.41 -2.29 -5.73
CA ILE A 39 -0.69 -1.32 -6.55
C ILE A 39 -0.50 -1.86 -7.98
N ASP A 40 -0.19 -3.15 -8.13
CA ASP A 40 -0.06 -3.79 -9.44
C ASP A 40 -1.35 -3.79 -10.24
N ALA A 41 -2.50 -3.96 -9.58
CA ALA A 41 -3.80 -3.83 -10.24
C ALA A 41 -4.01 -2.41 -10.81
N GLU A 42 -3.69 -1.37 -10.04
CA GLU A 42 -3.78 0.02 -10.50
C GLU A 42 -2.79 0.32 -11.65
N ILE A 43 -1.59 -0.25 -11.60
CA ILE A 43 -0.62 -0.18 -12.71
C ILE A 43 -1.24 -0.76 -13.98
N ALA A 44 -1.83 -1.96 -13.89
CA ALA A 44 -2.46 -2.62 -15.03
C ALA A 44 -3.64 -1.78 -15.58
N HIS A 45 -4.43 -1.15 -14.70
CA HIS A 45 -5.50 -0.25 -15.11
C HIS A 45 -4.97 0.97 -15.87
N ALA A 46 -3.91 1.61 -15.38
CA ALA A 46 -3.29 2.76 -16.05
C ALA A 46 -2.71 2.38 -17.42
N GLN A 47 -2.03 1.24 -17.50
CA GLN A 47 -1.46 0.73 -18.76
C GLN A 47 -2.53 0.36 -19.79
N ALA A 48 -3.71 -0.08 -19.34
CA ALA A 48 -4.87 -0.30 -20.20
C ALA A 48 -5.55 1.00 -20.65
N GLY A 49 -5.03 2.17 -20.28
CA GLY A 49 -5.59 3.49 -20.62
C GLY A 49 -6.78 3.91 -19.75
N ASN A 50 -7.06 3.20 -18.66
CA ASN A 50 -8.11 3.57 -17.71
C ASN A 50 -7.58 4.56 -16.67
N THR A 51 -8.48 5.31 -16.06
CA THR A 51 -8.16 6.13 -14.90
C THR A 51 -7.75 5.23 -13.72
N ALA A 52 -6.52 5.40 -13.24
CA ALA A 52 -5.97 4.69 -12.08
C ALA A 52 -5.55 5.68 -10.98
N TYR A 53 -5.89 5.37 -9.74
CA TYR A 53 -5.73 6.32 -8.64
C TYR A 53 -5.51 5.63 -7.29
N ILE A 54 -4.47 6.06 -6.57
CA ILE A 54 -4.13 5.57 -5.24
C ILE A 54 -4.22 6.71 -4.24
N ILE A 55 -5.03 6.53 -3.19
CA ILE A 55 -4.93 7.34 -1.98
C ILE A 55 -4.41 6.45 -0.85
N MET A 56 -3.32 6.87 -0.21
CA MET A 56 -2.77 6.18 0.95
C MET A 56 -2.59 7.13 2.12
N LYS A 57 -3.14 6.74 3.29
CA LYS A 57 -2.93 7.44 4.55
C LYS A 57 -2.12 6.57 5.49
N ALA A 58 -1.03 7.11 6.03
CA ALA A 58 -0.22 6.42 7.00
C ALA A 58 0.42 7.39 8.00
N ASN A 59 0.88 6.86 9.13
CA ASN A 59 1.66 7.65 10.07
C ASN A 59 3.07 7.91 9.52
N SER A 60 3.70 6.89 8.92
CA SER A 60 5.04 6.99 8.34
C SER A 60 5.15 6.12 7.09
N LEU A 61 6.00 6.53 6.14
CA LEU A 61 6.38 5.78 4.95
C LEU A 61 7.91 5.71 4.86
N THR A 62 8.48 4.58 5.26
CA THR A 62 9.95 4.37 5.32
C THR A 62 10.40 3.08 4.63
N ASP A 63 9.47 2.23 4.19
CA ASP A 63 9.79 0.96 3.54
C ASP A 63 10.27 1.18 2.10
N ALA A 64 11.51 0.82 1.81
CA ALA A 64 12.14 1.07 0.51
C ALA A 64 11.42 0.34 -0.64
N ARG A 65 10.97 -0.90 -0.43
CA ARG A 65 10.27 -1.68 -1.47
C ARG A 65 8.92 -1.08 -1.82
N MET A 66 8.18 -0.64 -0.81
CA MET A 66 6.90 0.05 -1.02
C MET A 66 7.11 1.38 -1.76
N ILE A 67 8.15 2.13 -1.40
CA ILE A 67 8.50 3.39 -2.09
C ILE A 67 8.85 3.12 -3.55
N GLU A 68 9.67 2.12 -3.85
CA GLU A 68 9.99 1.71 -5.22
C GLU A 68 8.73 1.31 -6.00
N LYS A 69 7.82 0.57 -5.37
CA LYS A 69 6.54 0.17 -5.99
C LYS A 69 5.66 1.38 -6.32
N LEU A 70 5.60 2.38 -5.43
CA LEU A 70 4.86 3.61 -5.68
C LEU A 70 5.49 4.45 -6.81
N TYR A 71 6.83 4.46 -6.95
CA TYR A 71 7.48 5.06 -8.11
C TYR A 71 7.16 4.31 -9.41
N GLN A 72 7.13 2.98 -9.39
CA GLN A 72 6.70 2.18 -10.56
C GLN A 72 5.26 2.54 -10.97
N ALA A 73 4.36 2.66 -9.99
CA ALA A 73 2.98 3.08 -10.24
C ALA A 73 2.88 4.49 -10.82
N SER A 74 3.63 5.45 -10.26
CA SER A 74 3.69 6.81 -10.80
C SER A 74 4.15 6.84 -12.26
N ARG A 75 5.21 6.08 -12.59
CA ARG A 75 5.74 5.95 -13.95
C ARG A 75 4.78 5.27 -14.92
N ALA A 76 3.90 4.40 -14.43
CA ALA A 76 2.85 3.77 -15.23
C ALA A 76 1.66 4.70 -15.51
N GLY A 77 1.65 5.92 -14.95
CA GLY A 77 0.58 6.89 -15.13
C GLY A 77 -0.48 6.87 -14.02
N VAL A 78 -0.27 6.09 -12.95
CA VAL A 78 -1.16 6.09 -11.79
C VAL A 78 -1.00 7.41 -11.03
N LYS A 79 -2.11 8.08 -10.74
CA LYS A 79 -2.11 9.26 -9.87
C LYS A 79 -2.10 8.81 -8.40
N ILE A 80 -1.24 9.41 -7.58
CA ILE A 80 -1.01 8.96 -6.20
C ILE A 80 -1.07 10.14 -5.24
N ASP A 81 -1.95 10.05 -4.24
CA ASP A 81 -2.08 11.01 -3.15
C ASP A 81 -1.72 10.35 -1.80
N LEU A 82 -0.63 10.82 -1.20
CA LEU A 82 -0.08 10.31 0.05
C LEU A 82 -0.36 11.29 1.19
N ILE A 83 -1.07 10.81 2.22
CA ILE A 83 -1.38 11.56 3.45
C ILE A 83 -0.52 10.99 4.58
N ILE A 84 0.68 11.54 4.75
CA ILE A 84 1.68 11.03 5.69
C ILE A 84 1.91 12.03 6.82
N ARG A 85 1.60 11.64 8.06
CA ARG A 85 1.70 12.54 9.23
C ARG A 85 3.14 12.80 9.68
N GLY A 86 3.94 11.73 9.76
CA GLY A 86 5.29 11.71 10.30
C GLY A 86 6.34 11.54 9.22
N ILE A 87 7.25 10.58 9.40
CA ILE A 87 8.42 10.41 8.53
C ILE A 87 7.98 9.90 7.15
N CYS A 88 8.42 10.58 6.08
CA CYS A 88 8.25 10.15 4.70
C CYS A 88 9.60 10.15 4.00
N CYS A 89 10.09 8.97 3.61
CA CYS A 89 11.32 8.80 2.84
C CYS A 89 11.09 8.88 1.32
N LEU A 90 9.83 8.94 0.88
CA LEU A 90 9.48 9.12 -0.53
C LEU A 90 9.66 10.59 -0.93
N ARG A 91 10.29 10.81 -2.09
CA ARG A 91 10.51 12.14 -2.66
C ARG A 91 9.49 12.40 -3.79
N PRO A 92 8.49 13.28 -3.59
CA PRO A 92 7.54 13.64 -4.64
C PRO A 92 8.15 14.59 -5.67
N ALA A 93 7.49 14.73 -6.83
CA ALA A 93 7.81 15.69 -7.89
C ALA A 93 9.24 15.56 -8.47
N VAL A 94 9.73 14.33 -8.57
CA VAL A 94 10.97 14.01 -9.29
C VAL A 94 10.62 13.70 -10.76
N PRO A 95 11.15 14.45 -11.73
CA PRO A 95 10.86 14.25 -13.14
C PRO A 95 11.05 12.80 -13.59
N ASN A 96 10.05 12.26 -14.28
CA ASN A 96 9.97 10.89 -14.80
C ASN A 96 9.98 9.78 -13.73
N ILE A 97 9.86 10.13 -12.45
CA ILE A 97 9.92 9.18 -11.32
C ILE A 97 8.71 9.31 -10.39
N SER A 98 8.35 10.54 -10.00
CA SER A 98 7.28 10.81 -9.04
C SER A 98 6.42 12.02 -9.37
N ASP A 99 6.30 12.34 -10.66
CA ASP A 99 5.49 13.47 -11.15
C ASP A 99 4.01 13.31 -10.82
N ASN A 100 3.54 12.05 -10.75
CA ASN A 100 2.15 11.73 -10.42
C ASN A 100 1.94 11.51 -8.91
N ILE A 101 2.92 11.83 -8.06
CA ILE A 101 2.84 11.62 -6.60
C ILE A 101 2.74 12.96 -5.88
N HIS A 102 1.67 13.13 -5.12
CA HIS A 102 1.50 14.24 -4.19
C HIS A 102 1.60 13.74 -2.75
N VAL A 103 2.35 14.48 -1.92
CA VAL A 103 2.49 14.17 -0.49
C VAL A 103 2.00 15.37 0.31
N ARG A 104 1.09 15.12 1.25
CA ARG A 104 0.60 16.11 2.22
C ARG A 104 0.67 15.55 3.63
N SER A 105 1.11 16.38 4.58
CA SER A 105 0.99 16.09 6.01
C SER A 105 -0.20 16.86 6.59
N ILE A 106 -0.99 16.20 7.41
CA ILE A 106 -2.09 16.82 8.17
C ILE A 106 -1.70 16.76 9.64
N ILE A 107 -1.27 17.91 10.16
CA ILE A 107 -1.01 18.13 11.58
C ILE A 107 -2.17 18.97 12.09
N GLY A 108 -3.08 18.31 12.80
CA GLY A 108 -4.08 18.92 13.66
C GLY A 108 -3.80 18.54 15.10
#